data_AF-A0A7R9AAE6-F1
#
_entry.id   AF-A0A7R9AAE6-F1
#
_cell.length_a   1.000
_cell.length_b   1.000
_cell.length_c   1.000
_cell.angle_alpha   90.00
_cell.angle_beta   90.00
_cell.angle_gamma   90.00
#
_symmetry.space_group_name_H-M   'P 1'
#
loop_
_entity.id
_entity.type
_entity.pdbx_description
1 polymer ?
#
loop_
_entity_poly.entity_id
_entity_poly.type
_entity_poly.pdbx_seq_one_letter_code
_entity_poly.pdbx_strand_id
1 'polypeptide(L)'
;MQTHALFNLLVLLALGTLSAAREKRQADPRNDPPFQVRWNADLMESRWARGPRGGAPPRAPTQVNPPPVPPPPQVNPLFVPPSLPPPPQVNPPSAPPQVNPFPPAPGGRPPQPENTCNPPNRCVPAQQCKEGVVAANRQPNAPPSARGCPGLTDVCCRDPPATTPKPYVPHCGKRKDSAPPTTQKLTSPSNPPVITVPLASDDATSGSESQFGEFPWMTAILHEEPSAQGRLQYVYLCGGSLIHPQAVLTAAHCVHNYLSDYKGLRARFGEWDTQNEDEPLPHQDRKISKVVIHEAFNQRVMFNDYAVLILDSPVKQDDHIDTVCLPGPRTNFAGRRCYVTGWGKTKKEGHYHDVLKKIDLPVVEQAWCQESLRKTRLSRFFILHPNFLCAGGELGKDACKGDGGSPLVCRDPATNHYVQAGIVSWGIGCGEQNIPGVYADVAKASAWINEVVSKHFAYPRRYWSEEAPDPERFY
;
A
#
# COMPACT_ATOMS: atom_id res chain seq x y z
N MET A 1 41.38 -0.76 -61.47
CA MET A 1 40.36 -1.57 -62.20
C MET A 1 40.96 -2.94 -62.49
N GLN A 2 40.77 -3.91 -61.57
CA GLN A 2 40.87 -5.37 -61.77
C GLN A 2 40.91 -6.08 -60.40
N THR A 3 39.89 -5.86 -59.57
CA THR A 3 39.66 -6.65 -58.34
C THR A 3 38.17 -6.87 -58.03
N HIS A 4 37.26 -6.38 -58.89
CA HIS A 4 35.81 -6.58 -58.73
C HIS A 4 35.22 -7.71 -59.61
N ALA A 5 36.03 -8.37 -60.45
CA ALA A 5 35.55 -9.43 -61.34
C ALA A 5 35.68 -10.86 -60.75
N LEU A 6 36.47 -11.06 -59.69
CA LEU A 6 36.68 -12.39 -59.09
C LEU A 6 35.76 -12.69 -57.90
N PHE A 7 35.12 -11.68 -57.31
CA PHE A 7 34.19 -11.88 -56.18
C PHE A 7 32.77 -12.26 -56.63
N ASN A 8 32.37 -11.88 -57.85
CA ASN A 8 31.06 -12.23 -58.42
C ASN A 8 31.00 -13.62 -59.10
N LEU A 9 32.14 -14.28 -59.31
CA LEU A 9 32.16 -15.63 -59.88
C LEU A 9 32.04 -16.73 -58.81
N LEU A 10 32.33 -16.43 -57.54
CA LEU A 10 32.18 -17.38 -56.42
C LEU A 10 30.77 -17.38 -55.80
N VAL A 11 29.98 -16.32 -56.00
CA VAL A 11 28.60 -16.23 -55.49
C VAL A 11 27.58 -16.94 -56.40
N LEU A 12 27.91 -17.13 -57.69
CA LEU A 12 27.03 -17.83 -58.64
C LEU A 12 27.21 -19.35 -58.67
N LEU A 13 28.25 -19.91 -58.02
CA LEU A 13 28.44 -21.37 -57.90
C LEU A 13 27.87 -21.96 -56.59
N ALA A 14 27.43 -21.14 -55.64
CA ALA A 14 26.85 -21.60 -54.37
C ALA A 14 25.30 -21.61 -54.34
N LEU A 15 24.64 -21.18 -55.42
CA LEU A 15 23.16 -21.16 -55.54
C LEU A 15 22.63 -22.15 -56.60
N GLY A 16 23.44 -23.13 -56.99
CA GLY A 16 23.19 -24.00 -58.14
C GLY A 16 23.06 -25.49 -57.87
N THR A 17 22.81 -25.95 -56.64
CA THR A 17 22.48 -27.36 -56.36
C THR A 17 21.65 -27.49 -55.09
N LEU A 18 20.33 -27.62 -55.21
CA LEU A 18 19.42 -28.38 -54.33
C LEU A 18 17.96 -28.07 -54.70
N SER A 19 17.52 -28.60 -55.85
CA SER A 19 16.09 -28.77 -56.14
C SER A 19 15.91 -29.94 -57.11
N ALA A 20 15.68 -31.15 -56.58
CA ALA A 20 14.88 -32.21 -57.19
C ALA A 20 14.97 -33.50 -56.34
N ALA A 21 13.93 -33.77 -55.55
CA ALA A 21 13.36 -35.11 -55.38
C ALA A 21 12.09 -35.01 -54.51
N ARG A 22 10.94 -35.10 -55.15
CA ARG A 22 9.60 -35.21 -54.58
C ARG A 22 9.08 -36.58 -55.01
N GLU A 23 8.80 -37.50 -54.08
CA GLU A 23 7.70 -38.44 -54.29
C GLU A 23 7.13 -39.05 -53.00
N LYS A 24 5.82 -38.82 -52.86
CA LYS A 24 4.75 -39.45 -52.10
C LYS A 24 5.04 -40.80 -51.41
N ARG A 25 4.64 -40.91 -50.13
CA ARG A 25 3.89 -42.06 -49.60
C ARG A 25 2.87 -41.61 -48.56
N GLN A 26 1.63 -42.03 -48.80
CA GLN A 26 0.44 -41.96 -47.95
C GLN A 26 0.49 -43.15 -46.97
N ALA A 27 0.17 -42.96 -45.69
CA ALA A 27 -0.12 -44.06 -44.77
C ALA A 27 -1.10 -43.65 -43.65
N ASP A 28 -2.28 -44.27 -43.76
CA ASP A 28 -3.32 -44.66 -42.79
C ASP A 28 -3.09 -44.44 -41.27
N PRO A 29 -4.09 -43.89 -40.54
CA PRO A 29 -4.10 -43.85 -39.08
C PRO A 29 -4.78 -45.10 -38.51
N ARG A 30 -3.98 -46.02 -37.94
CA ARG A 30 -4.33 -46.91 -36.81
C ARG A 30 -3.18 -47.88 -36.51
N ASN A 31 -2.95 -48.08 -35.22
CA ASN A 31 -2.02 -49.00 -34.55
C ASN A 31 -0.57 -48.54 -34.26
N ASP A 32 -0.31 -48.56 -32.94
CA ASP A 32 0.95 -48.66 -32.20
C ASP A 32 1.74 -47.41 -31.78
N PRO A 33 2.28 -47.44 -30.55
CA PRO A 33 2.15 -46.33 -29.59
C PRO A 33 3.36 -45.40 -29.58
N PRO A 34 3.21 -44.12 -29.20
CA PRO A 34 4.35 -43.25 -29.02
C PRO A 34 5.09 -43.60 -27.73
N PHE A 35 6.39 -43.87 -27.89
CA PHE A 35 7.41 -43.90 -26.84
C PHE A 35 7.22 -42.71 -25.87
N GLN A 36 6.83 -43.02 -24.62
CA GLN A 36 6.90 -42.09 -23.51
C GLN A 36 8.34 -41.97 -23.02
N VAL A 37 8.96 -40.80 -23.19
CA VAL A 37 10.03 -40.36 -22.29
C VAL A 37 9.36 -39.56 -21.17
N ARG A 38 9.03 -40.26 -20.08
CA ARG A 38 8.59 -39.63 -18.83
C ARG A 38 9.79 -38.94 -18.18
N TRP A 39 9.75 -37.62 -18.06
CA TRP A 39 10.53 -36.91 -17.05
C TRP A 39 9.61 -36.66 -15.86
N ASN A 40 9.81 -37.47 -14.81
CA ASN A 40 9.11 -37.32 -13.53
C ASN A 40 9.49 -35.97 -12.90
N ALA A 41 8.49 -35.12 -12.71
CA ALA A 41 8.56 -33.90 -11.91
C ALA A 41 8.25 -34.18 -10.42
N ASP A 42 8.81 -35.27 -9.88
CA ASP A 42 8.61 -35.72 -8.48
C ASP A 42 9.94 -36.10 -7.81
N LEU A 43 10.93 -35.22 -7.94
CA LEU A 43 12.22 -35.36 -7.26
C LEU A 43 12.73 -33.99 -6.80
N MET A 44 11.97 -33.30 -5.95
CA MET A 44 12.47 -32.26 -5.01
C MET A 44 11.56 -32.06 -3.78
N GLU A 45 10.73 -33.04 -3.41
CA GLU A 45 10.10 -33.11 -2.09
C GLU A 45 10.01 -34.57 -1.62
N SER A 46 11.04 -35.06 -0.92
CA SER A 46 10.97 -36.24 -0.02
C SER A 46 12.36 -36.63 0.52
N ARG A 47 12.95 -35.79 1.39
CA ARG A 47 13.98 -36.24 2.34
C ARG A 47 13.80 -35.59 3.72
N TRP A 48 12.65 -35.85 4.33
CA TRP A 48 12.44 -35.73 5.78
C TRP A 48 11.66 -36.95 6.28
N ALA A 49 12.31 -38.12 6.28
CA ALA A 49 11.91 -39.29 7.08
C ALA A 49 12.96 -40.40 6.87
N ARG A 50 14.10 -40.32 7.57
CA ARG A 50 14.97 -41.46 7.91
C ARG A 50 16.02 -40.95 8.90
N GLY A 51 15.80 -41.22 10.19
CA GLY A 51 16.74 -40.89 11.26
C GLY A 51 18.04 -41.69 11.15
N PRO A 52 19.18 -41.15 11.61
CA PRO A 52 20.38 -41.94 11.82
C PRO A 52 20.30 -42.68 13.17
N ARG A 53 20.56 -43.99 13.12
CA ARG A 53 20.86 -44.80 14.30
C ARG A 53 22.28 -44.49 14.79
N GLY A 54 22.45 -44.41 16.11
CA GLY A 54 23.69 -44.72 16.81
C GLY A 54 24.67 -43.55 16.99
N GLY A 55 24.63 -42.92 18.16
CA GLY A 55 25.66 -42.02 18.68
C GLY A 55 25.43 -41.77 20.18
N ALA A 56 26.52 -41.85 20.96
CA ALA A 56 26.62 -41.88 22.42
C ALA A 56 25.84 -40.79 23.22
N PRO A 57 25.54 -41.01 24.53
CA PRO A 57 24.73 -40.08 25.32
C PRO A 57 25.45 -38.73 25.56
N PRO A 58 24.71 -37.62 25.66
CA PRO A 58 25.31 -36.30 25.85
C PRO A 58 25.83 -36.12 27.29
N ARG A 59 27.05 -35.57 27.39
CA ARG A 59 27.58 -34.99 28.63
C ARG A 59 26.76 -33.76 29.02
N ALA A 60 26.59 -33.57 30.33
CA ALA A 60 25.91 -32.44 30.94
C ALA A 60 26.47 -31.08 30.47
N PRO A 61 25.62 -30.04 30.33
CA PRO A 61 26.07 -28.72 29.92
C PRO A 61 26.95 -28.08 31.01
N THR A 62 28.13 -27.63 30.60
CA THR A 62 29.03 -26.82 31.40
C THR A 62 28.42 -25.42 31.53
N GLN A 63 28.23 -24.95 32.76
CA GLN A 63 27.81 -23.57 33.03
C GLN A 63 28.84 -22.60 32.46
N VAL A 64 28.45 -21.82 31.45
CA VAL A 64 29.19 -20.64 31.03
C VAL A 64 28.59 -19.45 31.77
N ASN A 65 29.33 -18.91 32.73
CA ASN A 65 28.94 -17.69 33.43
C ASN A 65 28.92 -16.51 32.45
N PRO A 66 27.91 -15.62 32.51
CA PRO A 66 27.89 -14.41 31.70
C PRO A 66 29.05 -13.47 32.08
N PRO A 67 29.57 -12.66 31.14
CA PRO A 67 30.62 -11.69 31.42
C PRO A 67 30.12 -10.60 32.40
N PRO A 68 31.02 -10.01 33.20
CA PRO A 68 30.64 -9.02 34.20
C PRO A 68 30.09 -7.74 33.55
N VAL A 69 29.03 -7.22 34.16
CA VAL A 69 28.38 -5.96 33.80
C VAL A 69 29.35 -4.79 34.05
N PRO A 70 29.51 -3.84 33.12
CA PRO A 70 30.34 -2.65 33.35
C PRO A 70 29.74 -1.77 34.46
N PRO A 71 30.57 -1.09 35.27
CA PRO A 71 30.08 -0.23 36.34
C PRO A 71 29.32 0.99 35.77
N PRO A 72 28.32 1.51 36.50
CA PRO A 72 27.59 2.71 36.11
C PRO A 72 28.54 3.93 36.03
N PRO A 73 28.26 4.90 35.15
CA PRO A 73 29.08 6.09 35.04
C PRO A 73 29.10 6.87 36.36
N GLN A 74 30.30 7.25 36.80
CA GLN A 74 30.47 8.10 37.97
C GLN A 74 29.96 9.51 37.66
N VAL A 75 28.96 9.95 38.42
CA VAL A 75 28.46 11.32 38.39
C VAL A 75 29.49 12.22 39.06
N ASN A 76 30.09 13.09 38.28
CA ASN A 76 31.04 14.09 38.74
C ASN A 76 30.30 15.14 39.61
N PRO A 77 30.64 15.34 40.89
CA PRO A 77 29.86 16.18 41.80
C PRO A 77 30.31 17.64 41.73
N LEU A 78 30.24 18.28 40.56
CA LEU A 78 30.51 19.71 40.40
C LEU A 78 29.65 20.30 39.29
N PHE A 79 28.34 20.39 39.52
CA PHE A 79 27.51 21.41 38.88
C PHE A 79 26.28 21.65 39.76
N VAL A 80 26.33 22.71 40.57
CA VAL A 80 25.19 23.23 41.33
C VAL A 80 24.42 24.16 40.41
N PRO A 81 23.19 23.82 39.96
CA PRO A 81 22.36 24.80 39.27
C PRO A 81 21.88 25.87 40.26
N PRO A 82 21.83 27.16 39.87
CA PRO A 82 21.40 28.22 40.76
C PRO A 82 19.93 28.06 41.15
N SER A 83 19.66 28.29 42.43
CA SER A 83 18.34 28.32 43.05
C SER A 83 17.39 29.27 42.31
N LEU A 84 16.27 28.73 41.84
CA LEU A 84 15.15 29.50 41.30
C LEU A 84 14.56 30.44 42.37
N PRO A 85 14.22 31.70 42.03
CA PRO A 85 13.55 32.60 42.95
C PRO A 85 12.10 32.12 43.25
N PRO A 86 11.56 32.41 44.44
CA PRO A 86 10.21 32.00 44.81
C PRO A 86 9.15 32.68 43.92
N PRO A 87 8.02 32.01 43.65
CA PRO A 87 6.94 32.59 42.88
C PRO A 87 6.30 33.79 43.62
N PRO A 88 5.89 34.84 42.90
CA PRO A 88 5.23 36.00 43.51
C PRO A 88 3.88 35.60 44.10
N GLN A 89 3.60 36.06 45.32
CA GLN A 89 2.31 35.91 45.95
C GLN A 89 1.27 36.75 45.20
N VAL A 90 0.32 36.06 44.56
CA VAL A 90 -0.85 36.69 43.96
C VAL A 90 -1.90 36.85 45.06
N ASN A 91 -2.09 38.09 45.50
CA ASN A 91 -3.21 38.46 46.38
C ASN A 91 -4.55 38.29 45.62
N PRO A 92 -5.62 37.82 46.29
CA PRO A 92 -6.92 37.67 45.65
C PRO A 92 -7.49 39.03 45.21
N PRO A 93 -8.07 39.15 44.01
CA PRO A 93 -8.66 40.39 43.56
C PRO A 93 -9.90 40.74 44.37
N SER A 94 -9.91 41.98 44.86
CA SER A 94 -11.00 42.65 45.55
C SER A 94 -12.24 42.79 44.66
N ALA A 95 -13.42 42.64 45.25
CA ALA A 95 -14.71 42.71 44.58
C ALA A 95 -14.95 44.06 43.86
N PRO A 96 -15.50 44.07 42.63
CA PRO A 96 -16.07 45.27 42.03
C PRO A 96 -17.53 45.52 42.50
N PRO A 97 -18.02 46.76 42.36
CA PRO A 97 -19.08 47.34 43.20
C PRO A 97 -20.50 46.92 42.80
N GLN A 98 -21.40 46.98 43.79
CA GLN A 98 -22.83 46.79 43.60
C GLN A 98 -23.44 47.90 42.75
N VAL A 99 -24.13 47.50 41.68
CA VAL A 99 -24.99 48.38 40.89
C VAL A 99 -26.43 48.06 41.24
N ASN A 100 -27.11 49.04 41.84
CA ASN A 100 -28.55 49.00 42.12
C ASN A 100 -29.39 49.10 40.82
N PRO A 101 -30.66 48.64 40.83
CA PRO A 101 -31.43 48.35 39.63
C PRO A 101 -32.05 49.61 39.01
N PHE A 102 -31.97 49.74 37.69
CA PHE A 102 -32.80 50.68 36.90
C PHE A 102 -34.19 50.06 36.61
N PRO A 103 -35.24 50.90 36.41
CA PRO A 103 -36.65 50.52 36.49
C PRO A 103 -37.17 49.80 35.23
N PRO A 104 -38.34 49.14 35.29
CA PRO A 104 -38.82 48.29 34.20
C PRO A 104 -39.42 49.14 33.07
N ALA A 105 -39.01 48.87 31.83
CA ALA A 105 -39.73 49.30 30.64
C ALA A 105 -40.91 48.33 30.35
N PRO A 106 -42.02 48.83 29.78
CA PRO A 106 -43.30 48.13 29.78
C PRO A 106 -43.52 47.30 28.52
N GLY A 107 -44.22 46.18 28.66
CA GLY A 107 -44.92 45.54 27.54
C GLY A 107 -44.08 44.55 26.73
N GLY A 108 -43.93 43.35 27.28
CA GLY A 108 -43.53 42.16 26.53
C GLY A 108 -43.98 40.94 27.31
N ARG A 109 -45.08 40.32 26.89
CA ARG A 109 -45.63 39.08 27.45
C ARG A 109 -44.49 38.04 27.59
N PRO A 110 -44.39 37.26 28.68
CA PRO A 110 -43.41 36.18 28.76
C PRO A 110 -43.61 35.26 27.55
N PRO A 111 -42.53 34.77 26.88
CA PRO A 111 -42.71 33.84 25.78
C PRO A 111 -43.40 32.61 26.35
N GLN A 112 -44.63 32.36 25.92
CA GLN A 112 -45.27 31.07 26.15
C GLN A 112 -44.38 29.99 25.51
N PRO A 113 -44.32 28.78 26.07
CA PRO A 113 -43.62 27.69 25.41
C PRO A 113 -44.41 27.38 24.14
N GLU A 114 -43.94 27.89 23.00
CA GLU A 114 -44.41 27.42 21.71
C GLU A 114 -43.91 25.98 21.56
N ASN A 115 -44.73 25.05 22.05
CA ASN A 115 -44.59 23.62 21.90
C ASN A 115 -44.82 23.23 20.43
N THR A 116 -43.99 23.74 19.53
CA THR A 116 -44.07 23.47 18.09
C THR A 116 -42.67 23.19 17.59
N CYS A 117 -42.35 21.91 17.40
CA CYS A 117 -41.12 21.49 16.74
C CYS A 117 -41.45 21.25 15.27
N ASN A 118 -41.12 22.22 14.41
CA ASN A 118 -41.37 22.13 12.97
C ASN A 118 -40.10 21.71 12.21
N PRO A 119 -40.22 20.95 11.11
CA PRO A 119 -39.08 20.66 10.23
C PRO A 119 -38.39 21.96 9.78
N PRO A 120 -37.04 22.02 9.76
CA PRO A 120 -36.07 20.92 9.78
C PRO A 120 -35.60 20.48 11.18
N ASN A 121 -36.21 20.98 12.26
CA ASN A 121 -35.81 20.62 13.62
C ASN A 121 -36.43 19.26 14.02
N ARG A 122 -35.74 18.53 14.89
CA ARG A 122 -36.19 17.22 15.40
C ARG A 122 -36.20 17.20 16.93
N CYS A 123 -37.00 16.31 17.49
CA CYS A 123 -37.04 16.07 18.94
C CYS A 123 -35.92 15.11 19.33
N VAL A 124 -35.10 15.52 20.30
CA VAL A 124 -34.05 14.68 20.89
C VAL A 124 -34.04 14.85 22.41
N PRO A 125 -33.61 13.85 23.20
CA PRO A 125 -33.41 14.02 24.64
C PRO A 125 -32.54 15.23 24.95
N ALA A 126 -32.83 15.99 26.00
CA ALA A 126 -32.10 17.22 26.37
C ALA A 126 -30.57 17.07 26.42
N GLN A 127 -30.06 15.89 26.78
CA GLN A 127 -28.63 15.58 26.82
C GLN A 127 -27.97 15.50 25.43
N GLN A 128 -28.75 15.27 24.38
CA GLN A 128 -28.31 15.16 22.99
C GLN A 128 -28.40 16.50 22.24
N CYS A 129 -28.89 17.54 22.91
CA CYS A 129 -28.95 18.88 22.35
C CYS A 129 -27.98 19.80 23.09
N LYS A 130 -26.93 20.22 22.38
CA LYS A 130 -26.00 21.21 22.89
C LYS A 130 -26.22 22.50 22.12
N GLU A 131 -26.52 23.58 22.85
CA GLU A 131 -26.69 24.92 22.28
C GLU A 131 -27.74 24.98 21.14
N GLY A 132 -28.78 24.14 21.21
CA GLY A 132 -29.84 24.08 20.21
C GLY A 132 -29.52 23.22 18.98
N VAL A 133 -28.39 22.50 18.96
CA VAL A 133 -27.97 21.62 17.86
C VAL A 133 -27.86 20.16 18.32
N VAL A 134 -28.30 19.23 17.48
CA VAL A 134 -28.20 17.78 17.74
C VAL A 134 -26.72 17.34 17.75
N ALA A 135 -26.28 16.73 18.83
CA ALA A 135 -24.95 16.12 18.93
C ALA A 135 -24.83 14.94 17.95
N ALA A 136 -23.77 14.92 17.14
CA ALA A 136 -23.56 13.87 16.14
C ALA A 136 -23.54 12.48 16.78
N ASN A 137 -24.28 11.55 16.15
CA ASN A 137 -24.56 10.16 16.54
C ASN A 137 -25.64 9.92 17.60
N ARG A 138 -26.88 9.70 17.14
CA ARG A 138 -27.73 8.50 17.38
C ARG A 138 -29.09 8.65 16.67
N GLN A 139 -29.77 7.51 16.47
CA GLN A 139 -31.02 7.37 15.71
C GLN A 139 -32.11 8.37 16.14
N PRO A 140 -32.91 8.90 15.20
CA PRO A 140 -34.02 9.80 15.50
C PRO A 140 -35.11 9.10 16.31
N ASN A 141 -35.46 9.64 17.48
CA ASN A 141 -36.68 9.25 18.17
C ASN A 141 -37.82 10.18 17.72
N ALA A 142 -38.72 9.62 16.92
CA ALA A 142 -40.01 10.14 16.49
C ALA A 142 -40.02 11.37 15.55
N PRO A 143 -40.96 11.41 14.57
CA PRO A 143 -41.15 12.57 13.71
C PRO A 143 -41.73 13.78 14.49
N PRO A 144 -41.41 15.02 14.09
CA PRO A 144 -41.94 16.23 14.70
C PRO A 144 -43.47 16.25 14.64
N SER A 145 -44.13 16.51 15.78
CA SER A 145 -45.56 16.78 15.84
C SER A 145 -45.80 18.26 16.09
N ALA A 146 -46.84 18.83 15.48
CA ALA A 146 -47.26 20.23 15.64
C ALA A 146 -47.71 20.60 17.08
N ARG A 147 -47.54 19.70 18.06
CA ARG A 147 -47.86 19.89 19.48
C ARG A 147 -46.65 19.73 20.41
N GLY A 148 -45.43 19.74 19.85
CA GLY A 148 -44.18 19.72 20.60
C GLY A 148 -43.58 18.31 20.65
N CYS A 149 -42.51 18.16 21.42
CA CYS A 149 -41.84 16.88 21.55
C CYS A 149 -42.62 15.95 22.50
N PRO A 150 -42.93 14.71 22.08
CA PRO A 150 -43.79 13.80 22.84
C PRO A 150 -43.12 13.21 24.08
N GLY A 151 -41.78 13.13 24.11
CA GLY A 151 -41.04 12.64 25.27
C GLY A 151 -40.93 13.71 26.37
N LEU A 152 -41.13 13.28 27.62
CA LEU A 152 -41.07 14.14 28.81
C LEU A 152 -39.73 14.89 29.01
N THR A 153 -38.67 14.44 28.34
CA THR A 153 -37.30 15.00 28.44
C THR A 153 -36.74 15.45 27.09
N ASP A 154 -37.58 15.44 26.06
CA ASP A 154 -37.18 15.77 24.70
C ASP A 154 -37.28 17.27 24.46
N VAL A 155 -36.29 17.80 23.76
CA VAL A 155 -36.19 19.20 23.35
C VAL A 155 -36.10 19.27 21.83
N CYS A 156 -36.61 20.36 21.26
CA CYS A 156 -36.57 20.59 19.82
C CYS A 156 -35.21 21.18 19.43
N CYS A 157 -34.44 20.46 18.61
CA CYS A 157 -33.09 20.89 18.24
C CYS A 157 -32.86 20.83 16.74
N ARG A 158 -32.02 21.74 16.27
CA ARG A 158 -31.66 21.87 14.87
C ARG A 158 -30.64 20.83 14.50
N ASP A 159 -30.76 20.30 13.30
CA ASP A 159 -29.70 19.47 12.75
C ASP A 159 -28.41 20.28 12.59
N PRO A 160 -27.24 19.69 12.86
CA PRO A 160 -25.99 20.33 12.48
C PRO A 160 -26.08 20.69 10.99
N PRO A 161 -25.64 21.89 10.59
CA PRO A 161 -25.64 22.26 9.18
C PRO A 161 -24.95 21.14 8.42
N ALA A 162 -25.62 20.60 7.40
CA ALA A 162 -25.01 19.65 6.49
C ALA A 162 -23.79 20.36 5.90
N THR A 163 -22.61 20.12 6.46
CA THR A 163 -21.37 20.39 5.75
C THR A 163 -21.44 19.47 4.56
N THR A 164 -21.86 20.00 3.41
CA THR A 164 -21.57 19.35 2.13
C THR A 164 -20.07 19.09 2.16
N PRO A 165 -19.64 17.82 2.18
CA PRO A 165 -18.22 17.52 2.09
C PRO A 165 -17.73 18.25 0.86
N LYS A 166 -16.67 19.06 1.02
CA LYS A 166 -16.02 19.62 -0.17
C LYS A 166 -15.65 18.44 -1.07
N PRO A 167 -15.90 18.50 -2.39
CA PRO A 167 -15.47 17.45 -3.29
C PRO A 167 -14.00 17.13 -3.06
N TYR A 168 -13.66 15.84 -2.95
CA TYR A 168 -12.27 15.41 -2.88
C TYR A 168 -11.55 15.93 -4.13
N VAL A 169 -10.35 16.50 -3.97
CA VAL A 169 -9.50 16.98 -5.06
C VAL A 169 -8.30 16.04 -5.18
N PRO A 170 -8.30 15.16 -6.20
CA PRO A 170 -7.23 14.21 -6.41
C PRO A 170 -5.87 14.85 -6.70
N HIS A 171 -4.85 14.30 -6.04
CA HIS A 171 -3.47 14.67 -6.25
C HIS A 171 -2.58 13.44 -6.12
N CYS A 172 -1.81 13.13 -7.16
CA CYS A 172 -0.93 11.98 -7.09
C CYS A 172 0.09 12.12 -5.94
N GLY A 173 0.50 10.98 -5.37
CA GLY A 173 1.62 10.90 -4.46
C GLY A 173 1.41 11.63 -3.12
N LYS A 174 0.18 11.95 -2.74
CA LYS A 174 -0.12 12.49 -1.41
C LYS A 174 -0.16 11.38 -0.36
N ARG A 175 0.91 11.28 0.44
CA ARG A 175 0.91 10.48 1.68
C ARG A 175 0.18 11.23 2.78
N LYS A 176 -0.58 10.52 3.60
CA LYS A 176 -1.24 11.08 4.79
C LYS A 176 -0.45 10.71 6.04
N ASP A 177 0.37 11.63 6.51
CA ASP A 177 1.20 11.45 7.70
C ASP A 177 0.38 11.54 9.02
N SER A 178 -0.92 11.78 8.94
CA SER A 178 -1.83 11.89 10.09
C SER A 178 -3.14 11.19 9.77
N ALA A 179 -3.60 10.31 10.66
CA ALA A 179 -4.98 9.83 10.64
C ALA A 179 -5.91 11.07 10.61
N PRO A 180 -7.06 11.01 9.90
CA PRO A 180 -8.02 12.11 9.93
C PRO A 180 -8.30 12.51 11.37
N PRO A 181 -8.48 13.81 11.69
CA PRO A 181 -8.86 14.23 13.03
C PRO A 181 -10.12 13.47 13.40
N THR A 182 -9.95 12.45 14.24
CA THR A 182 -11.06 11.68 14.76
C THR A 182 -11.97 12.70 15.43
N THR A 183 -13.22 12.76 14.98
CA THR A 183 -14.26 13.54 15.63
C THR A 183 -14.10 13.35 17.14
N GLN A 184 -13.92 14.46 17.86
CA GLN A 184 -13.53 14.50 19.26
C GLN A 184 -14.15 13.35 20.05
N LYS A 185 -13.29 12.52 20.65
CA LYS A 185 -13.66 11.49 21.61
C LYS A 185 -14.52 12.15 22.69
N LEU A 186 -15.85 11.97 22.62
CA LEU A 186 -16.76 12.41 23.66
C LEU A 186 -16.45 11.56 24.90
N THR A 187 -15.72 12.12 25.85
CA THR A 187 -15.49 11.50 27.14
C THR A 187 -16.81 11.45 27.90
N SER A 188 -17.43 10.27 27.99
CA SER A 188 -18.40 9.97 29.05
C SER A 188 -17.62 9.49 30.29
N PRO A 189 -17.89 10.03 31.49
CA PRO A 189 -17.18 9.68 32.70
C PRO A 189 -17.86 8.48 33.39
N SER A 190 -17.45 7.26 33.08
CA SER A 190 -17.61 6.09 33.97
C SER A 190 -16.97 4.83 33.37
N ASN A 191 -15.68 4.62 33.65
CA ASN A 191 -14.97 3.35 33.92
C ASN A 191 -13.48 3.39 33.46
N PRO A 192 -12.55 2.74 34.20
CA PRO A 192 -11.11 3.00 34.13
C PRO A 192 -10.33 1.99 33.26
N PRO A 193 -9.00 2.20 33.12
CA PRO A 193 -8.38 2.90 32.02
C PRO A 193 -8.40 2.09 30.72
N VAL A 194 -8.93 2.68 29.65
CA VAL A 194 -8.60 2.28 28.29
C VAL A 194 -7.11 2.51 28.11
N ILE A 195 -6.38 1.47 27.66
CA ILE A 195 -4.98 1.56 27.25
C ILE A 195 -4.86 2.75 26.29
N THR A 196 -4.28 3.84 26.78
CA THR A 196 -3.82 4.94 25.94
C THR A 196 -2.72 4.38 25.07
N VAL A 197 -3.02 4.07 23.82
CA VAL A 197 -1.98 3.89 22.81
C VAL A 197 -1.31 5.26 22.70
N PRO A 198 -0.03 5.39 23.10
CA PRO A 198 0.66 6.67 22.95
C PRO A 198 0.73 6.97 21.45
N LEU A 199 0.49 8.22 21.07
CA LEU A 199 1.04 8.79 19.85
C LEU A 199 2.55 8.60 19.93
N ALA A 200 3.05 7.52 19.34
CA ALA A 200 4.46 7.21 19.28
C ALA A 200 5.00 7.80 17.98
N SER A 201 5.86 8.79 18.18
CA SER A 201 6.94 9.24 17.30
C SER A 201 7.55 8.12 16.45
N ASP A 202 8.13 8.52 15.30
CA ASP A 202 8.99 7.71 14.41
C ASP A 202 10.11 6.96 15.18
N ASP A 203 9.76 5.89 15.89
CA ASP A 203 10.68 4.99 16.56
C ASP A 203 10.58 3.61 15.93
N ALA A 204 11.68 3.22 15.28
CA ALA A 204 11.77 2.14 14.29
C ALA A 204 11.62 0.72 14.87
N THR A 205 11.15 0.57 16.11
CA THR A 205 10.94 -0.74 16.75
C THR A 205 9.48 -1.03 17.16
N SER A 206 8.54 -0.09 16.99
CA SER A 206 7.08 -0.35 17.07
C SER A 206 6.28 0.22 15.88
N GLY A 207 6.94 0.73 14.84
CA GLY A 207 6.34 1.54 13.77
C GLY A 207 6.21 0.90 12.37
N SER A 208 6.07 -0.43 12.28
CA SER A 208 5.94 -1.11 10.97
C SER A 208 4.52 -1.14 10.42
N GLU A 209 3.51 -0.74 11.20
CA GLU A 209 2.13 -0.59 10.73
C GLU A 209 1.93 0.77 10.08
N SER A 210 1.18 0.77 8.98
CA SER A 210 0.69 2.01 8.38
C SER A 210 -0.54 2.50 9.13
N GLN A 211 -0.79 3.80 9.04
CA GLN A 211 -2.07 4.39 9.45
C GLN A 211 -3.12 4.17 8.35
N PHE A 212 -4.39 4.18 8.74
CA PHE A 212 -5.50 4.14 7.78
C PHE A 212 -5.37 5.28 6.75
N GLY A 213 -5.38 4.91 5.46
CA GLY A 213 -5.24 5.86 4.35
C GLY A 213 -3.86 6.53 4.21
N GLU A 214 -2.82 6.04 4.91
CA GLU A 214 -1.47 6.63 4.84
C GLU A 214 -0.89 6.55 3.41
N PHE A 215 -1.12 5.42 2.72
CA PHE A 215 -0.66 5.15 1.35
C PHE A 215 -1.87 4.87 0.44
N PRO A 216 -2.61 5.91 0.02
CA PRO A 216 -3.93 5.76 -0.60
C PRO A 216 -3.91 5.11 -2.00
N TRP A 217 -2.72 4.95 -2.60
CA TRP A 217 -2.52 4.21 -3.85
C TRP A 217 -2.41 2.71 -3.69
N MET A 218 -2.28 2.19 -2.46
CA MET A 218 -2.12 0.77 -2.26
C MET A 218 -3.32 0.00 -2.78
N THR A 219 -3.02 -1.03 -3.57
CA THR A 219 -4.01 -1.91 -4.19
C THR A 219 -3.70 -3.36 -3.83
N ALA A 220 -4.70 -4.10 -3.37
CA ALA A 220 -4.60 -5.56 -3.24
C ALA A 220 -5.15 -6.22 -4.51
N ILE A 221 -4.39 -7.15 -5.07
CA ILE A 221 -4.80 -7.98 -6.22
C ILE A 221 -5.25 -9.32 -5.67
N LEU A 222 -6.53 -9.62 -5.90
CA LEU A 222 -7.22 -10.78 -5.36
C LEU A 222 -7.68 -11.67 -6.52
N HIS A 223 -7.79 -12.98 -6.28
CA HIS A 223 -8.43 -13.92 -7.21
C HIS A 223 -9.61 -14.62 -6.54
N GLU A 224 -10.69 -14.77 -7.30
CA GLU A 224 -11.90 -15.47 -6.89
C GLU A 224 -11.69 -16.98 -6.99
N GLU A 225 -11.65 -17.65 -5.85
CA GLU A 225 -11.60 -19.11 -5.77
C GLU A 225 -12.91 -19.68 -5.17
N PRO A 226 -13.34 -20.88 -5.55
CA PRO A 226 -14.41 -21.59 -4.85
C PRO A 226 -13.95 -22.02 -3.47
N SER A 227 -14.67 -21.63 -2.43
CA SER A 227 -14.44 -22.11 -1.06
C SER A 227 -15.09 -23.48 -0.81
N ALA A 228 -14.58 -24.21 0.18
CA ALA A 228 -15.09 -25.53 0.57
C ALA A 228 -16.58 -25.55 0.94
N GLN A 229 -17.14 -24.41 1.34
CA GLN A 229 -18.58 -24.25 1.62
C GLN A 229 -19.41 -23.75 0.41
N GLY A 230 -18.85 -23.76 -0.80
CA GLY A 230 -19.54 -23.32 -2.02
C GLY A 230 -19.73 -21.79 -2.14
N ARG A 231 -19.07 -21.01 -1.29
CA ARG A 231 -19.00 -19.55 -1.38
C ARG A 231 -17.77 -19.11 -2.17
N LEU A 232 -17.82 -17.97 -2.84
CA LEU A 232 -16.62 -17.37 -3.43
C LEU A 232 -15.74 -16.82 -2.31
N GLN A 233 -14.45 -17.14 -2.32
CA GLN A 233 -13.43 -16.57 -1.45
C GLN A 233 -12.46 -15.73 -2.29
N TYR A 234 -12.02 -14.59 -1.75
CA TYR A 234 -11.00 -13.77 -2.38
C TYR A 234 -9.63 -14.12 -1.80
N VAL A 235 -8.76 -14.66 -2.62
CA VAL A 235 -7.40 -15.03 -2.23
C VAL A 235 -6.45 -13.92 -2.64
N TYR A 236 -5.69 -13.40 -1.68
CA TYR A 236 -4.66 -12.41 -1.95
C TYR A 236 -3.52 -13.02 -2.77
N LEU A 237 -3.21 -12.38 -3.90
CA LEU A 237 -2.12 -12.78 -4.80
C LEU A 237 -0.90 -11.90 -4.62
N CYS A 238 -1.10 -10.59 -4.77
CA CYS A 238 -0.04 -9.59 -4.89
C CYS A 238 -0.54 -8.20 -4.51
N GLY A 239 0.41 -7.29 -4.32
CA GLY A 239 0.14 -5.86 -4.24
C GLY A 239 0.15 -5.19 -5.62
N GLY A 240 -0.23 -3.92 -5.60
CA GLY A 240 -0.20 -3.04 -6.75
C GLY A 240 -0.35 -1.59 -6.32
N SER A 241 -0.43 -0.71 -7.31
CA SER A 241 -0.52 0.74 -7.10
C SER A 241 -1.48 1.37 -8.09
N LEU A 242 -2.41 2.20 -7.59
CA LEU A 242 -3.29 3.00 -8.44
C LEU A 242 -2.46 4.11 -9.10
N ILE A 243 -2.40 4.12 -10.43
CA ILE A 243 -1.64 5.12 -11.22
C ILE A 243 -2.55 6.03 -12.07
N HIS A 244 -3.82 5.66 -12.15
CA HIS A 244 -4.91 6.35 -12.83
C HIS A 244 -6.22 5.85 -12.19
N PRO A 245 -7.32 6.63 -12.14
CA PRO A 245 -8.59 6.17 -11.53
C PRO A 245 -9.12 4.83 -12.07
N GLN A 246 -8.67 4.40 -13.24
CA GLN A 246 -9.05 3.13 -13.87
C GLN A 246 -7.83 2.25 -14.27
N ALA A 247 -6.63 2.50 -13.74
CA ALA A 247 -5.47 1.66 -14.03
C ALA A 247 -4.55 1.43 -12.81
N VAL A 248 -4.12 0.18 -12.66
CA VAL A 248 -3.23 -0.29 -11.60
C VAL A 248 -1.92 -0.78 -12.19
N LEU A 249 -0.80 -0.37 -11.60
CA LEU A 249 0.53 -0.88 -11.91
C LEU A 249 0.91 -1.97 -10.90
N THR A 250 1.39 -3.10 -11.41
CA THR A 250 1.85 -4.26 -10.63
C THR A 250 2.94 -5.02 -11.38
N ALA A 251 3.43 -6.13 -10.81
CA ALA A 251 4.39 -7.01 -11.44
C ALA A 251 3.72 -7.97 -12.44
N ALA A 252 4.40 -8.29 -13.53
CA ALA A 252 3.90 -9.25 -14.51
C ALA A 252 3.79 -10.65 -13.93
N HIS A 253 4.73 -11.07 -13.09
CA HIS A 253 4.71 -12.41 -12.48
C HIS A 253 3.46 -12.66 -11.62
N CYS A 254 2.82 -11.61 -11.10
CA CYS A 254 1.59 -11.72 -10.32
C CYS A 254 0.38 -12.14 -11.16
N VAL A 255 0.35 -11.75 -12.44
CA VAL A 255 -0.84 -11.89 -13.30
C VAL A 255 -0.60 -12.75 -14.54
N HIS A 256 0.65 -13.14 -14.82
CA HIS A 256 1.02 -13.92 -15.99
C HIS A 256 0.23 -15.24 -16.11
N ASN A 257 0.05 -15.95 -15.00
CA ASN A 257 -0.66 -17.23 -14.99
C ASN A 257 -2.20 -17.06 -15.06
N TYR A 258 -2.70 -15.83 -14.92
CA TYR A 258 -4.13 -15.51 -14.90
C TYR A 258 -4.62 -14.87 -16.20
N LEU A 259 -3.80 -14.82 -17.27
CA LEU A 259 -4.20 -14.22 -18.55
C LEU A 259 -5.45 -14.87 -19.18
N SER A 260 -5.64 -16.17 -18.98
CA SER A 260 -6.83 -16.89 -19.46
C SER A 260 -8.05 -16.74 -18.55
N ASP A 261 -7.84 -16.33 -17.29
CA ASP A 261 -8.87 -16.19 -16.25
C ASP A 261 -8.80 -14.82 -15.54
N TYR A 262 -8.48 -13.76 -16.29
CA TYR A 262 -8.35 -12.43 -15.69
C TYR A 262 -9.69 -11.91 -15.13
N LYS A 263 -10.81 -12.52 -15.54
CA LYS A 263 -12.15 -12.21 -15.03
C LYS A 263 -12.34 -12.63 -13.57
N GLY A 264 -11.60 -13.63 -13.11
CA GLY A 264 -11.52 -14.01 -11.69
C GLY A 264 -10.69 -13.05 -10.85
N LEU A 265 -9.94 -12.12 -11.47
CA LEU A 265 -9.17 -11.12 -10.73
C LEU A 265 -10.05 -9.96 -10.24
N ARG A 266 -9.72 -9.46 -9.06
CA ARG A 266 -10.24 -8.21 -8.48
C ARG A 266 -9.09 -7.33 -8.01
N ALA A 267 -9.28 -6.02 -8.12
CA ALA A 267 -8.43 -5.03 -7.49
C ALA A 267 -9.22 -4.36 -6.37
N ARG A 268 -8.68 -4.39 -5.15
CA ARG A 268 -9.24 -3.75 -3.96
C ARG A 268 -8.43 -2.51 -3.58
N PHE A 269 -9.12 -1.40 -3.33
CA PHE A 269 -8.56 -0.09 -3.02
C PHE A 269 -9.03 0.41 -1.66
N GLY A 270 -8.19 1.17 -0.96
CA GLY A 270 -8.54 1.76 0.33
C GLY A 270 -8.62 0.75 1.48
N GLU A 271 -8.15 -0.48 1.25
CA GLU A 271 -8.03 -1.50 2.29
C GLU A 271 -6.96 -1.12 3.31
N TRP A 272 -7.16 -1.51 4.57
CA TRP A 272 -6.18 -1.35 5.63
C TRP A 272 -6.08 -2.60 6.50
N ASP A 273 -7.18 -3.05 7.11
CA ASP A 273 -7.25 -4.28 7.90
C ASP A 273 -8.12 -5.33 7.19
N THR A 274 -7.48 -6.27 6.52
CA THR A 274 -8.16 -7.28 5.69
C THR A 274 -9.10 -8.24 6.45
N GLN A 275 -9.12 -8.20 7.79
CA GLN A 275 -10.01 -9.03 8.61
C GLN A 275 -11.30 -8.31 9.04
N ASN A 276 -11.35 -6.99 8.92
CA ASN A 276 -12.44 -6.16 9.43
C ASN A 276 -12.98 -5.23 8.34
N GLU A 277 -14.17 -4.67 8.57
CA GLU A 277 -14.79 -3.65 7.70
C GLU A 277 -15.24 -2.42 8.51
N ASP A 278 -14.68 -2.26 9.72
CA ASP A 278 -15.03 -1.21 10.68
C ASP A 278 -14.25 0.10 10.43
N GLU A 279 -13.55 0.21 9.31
CA GLU A 279 -12.79 1.40 8.94
C GLU A 279 -13.67 2.63 8.67
N PRO A 280 -13.13 3.85 8.86
CA PRO A 280 -13.89 5.08 8.65
C PRO A 280 -14.47 5.25 7.23
N LEU A 281 -13.78 4.70 6.22
CA LEU A 281 -14.23 4.69 4.83
C LEU A 281 -14.07 3.27 4.27
N PRO A 282 -15.09 2.74 3.57
CA PRO A 282 -15.07 1.36 3.08
C PRO A 282 -14.10 1.20 1.91
N HIS A 283 -13.50 0.02 1.80
CA HIS A 283 -12.72 -0.36 0.62
C HIS A 283 -13.61 -0.39 -0.64
N GLN A 284 -12.96 -0.32 -1.82
CA GLN A 284 -13.64 -0.43 -3.11
C GLN A 284 -13.04 -1.57 -3.93
N ASP A 285 -13.88 -2.47 -4.43
CA ASP A 285 -13.46 -3.53 -5.34
C ASP A 285 -13.82 -3.19 -6.79
N ARG A 286 -12.92 -3.53 -7.73
CA ARG A 286 -13.14 -3.41 -9.17
C ARG A 286 -12.74 -4.69 -9.90
N LYS A 287 -13.45 -4.98 -11.00
CA LYS A 287 -13.09 -6.10 -11.88
C LYS A 287 -11.98 -5.65 -12.81
N ILE A 288 -11.17 -6.61 -13.25
CA ILE A 288 -10.16 -6.36 -14.27
C ILE A 288 -10.79 -6.58 -15.65
N SER A 289 -10.81 -5.55 -16.49
CA SER A 289 -11.30 -5.60 -17.87
C SER A 289 -10.20 -6.01 -18.85
N LYS A 290 -8.95 -5.69 -18.54
CA LYS A 290 -7.79 -6.05 -19.37
C LYS A 290 -6.52 -6.14 -18.54
N VAL A 291 -5.69 -7.13 -18.84
CA VAL A 291 -4.32 -7.27 -18.33
C VAL A 291 -3.36 -6.97 -19.47
N VAL A 292 -2.42 -6.05 -19.24
CA VAL A 292 -1.37 -5.70 -20.20
C VAL A 292 -0.01 -5.98 -19.56
N ILE A 293 0.64 -7.06 -19.99
CA ILE A 293 2.00 -7.41 -19.56
C ILE A 293 3.00 -6.82 -20.56
N HIS A 294 4.12 -6.32 -20.06
CA HIS A 294 5.19 -5.84 -20.93
C HIS A 294 5.66 -6.95 -21.88
N GLU A 295 5.73 -6.63 -23.18
CA GLU A 295 5.98 -7.57 -24.27
C GLU A 295 7.32 -8.31 -24.17
N ALA A 296 8.28 -7.71 -23.46
CA ALA A 296 9.61 -8.27 -23.22
C ALA A 296 9.72 -8.96 -21.85
N PHE A 297 8.60 -9.22 -21.16
CA PHE A 297 8.59 -9.94 -19.89
C PHE A 297 9.15 -11.36 -20.07
N ASN A 298 10.08 -11.74 -19.19
CA ASN A 298 10.64 -13.08 -19.16
C ASN A 298 10.47 -13.70 -17.79
N GLN A 299 9.52 -14.62 -17.66
CA GLN A 299 9.18 -15.29 -16.39
C GLN A 299 10.33 -16.09 -15.76
N ARG A 300 11.34 -16.53 -16.54
CA ARG A 300 12.46 -17.31 -15.97
C ARG A 300 13.44 -16.45 -15.18
N VAL A 301 13.64 -15.20 -15.63
CA VAL A 301 14.64 -14.28 -15.06
C VAL A 301 14.01 -12.99 -14.52
N MET A 302 12.68 -12.87 -14.59
CA MET A 302 11.86 -11.73 -14.20
C MET A 302 12.25 -10.41 -14.87
N PHE A 303 12.86 -10.45 -16.06
CA PHE A 303 13.15 -9.21 -16.79
C PHE A 303 11.85 -8.58 -17.27
N ASN A 304 11.80 -7.25 -17.24
CA ASN A 304 10.63 -6.45 -17.64
C ASN A 304 9.34 -6.88 -16.91
N ASP A 305 9.46 -7.10 -15.60
CA ASP A 305 8.38 -7.54 -14.71
C ASP A 305 7.38 -6.42 -14.41
N TYR A 306 6.67 -5.97 -15.44
CA TYR A 306 5.68 -4.90 -15.39
C TYR A 306 4.36 -5.35 -15.99
N ALA A 307 3.27 -5.05 -15.31
CA ALA A 307 1.92 -5.19 -15.82
C ALA A 307 1.04 -4.00 -15.44
N VAL A 308 0.18 -3.61 -16.37
CA VAL A 308 -0.89 -2.64 -16.13
C VAL A 308 -2.22 -3.38 -16.18
N LEU A 309 -3.00 -3.27 -15.11
CA LEU A 309 -4.36 -3.79 -15.04
C LEU A 309 -5.32 -2.64 -15.30
N ILE A 310 -6.17 -2.80 -16.30
CA ILE A 310 -7.24 -1.88 -16.60
C ILE A 310 -8.50 -2.35 -15.87
N LEU A 311 -9.11 -1.44 -15.12
CA LEU A 311 -10.34 -1.71 -14.38
C LEU A 311 -11.57 -1.65 -15.31
N ASP A 312 -12.65 -2.30 -14.92
CA ASP A 312 -13.94 -2.25 -15.63
C ASP A 312 -14.66 -0.90 -15.48
N SER A 313 -14.42 -0.22 -14.36
CA SER A 313 -14.95 1.11 -14.05
C SER A 313 -13.97 1.89 -13.17
N PRO A 314 -13.98 3.23 -13.21
CA PRO A 314 -13.09 4.03 -12.38
C PRO A 314 -13.39 3.84 -10.88
N VAL A 315 -12.34 3.92 -10.08
CA VAL A 315 -12.43 3.99 -8.62
C VAL A 315 -12.82 5.40 -8.23
N LYS A 316 -13.71 5.54 -7.25
CA LYS A 316 -14.02 6.86 -6.69
C LYS A 316 -12.87 7.24 -5.76
N GLN A 317 -12.09 8.24 -6.16
CA GLN A 317 -11.02 8.77 -5.32
C GLN A 317 -11.62 9.43 -4.08
N ASP A 318 -10.97 9.19 -2.95
CA ASP A 318 -11.40 9.61 -1.63
C ASP A 318 -10.17 9.69 -0.73
N ASP A 319 -10.36 10.02 0.54
CA ASP A 319 -9.30 10.26 1.48
C ASP A 319 -8.35 9.05 1.69
N HIS A 320 -8.82 7.83 1.49
CA HIS A 320 -8.04 6.58 1.59
C HIS A 320 -7.71 5.99 0.21
N ILE A 321 -8.13 6.63 -0.89
CA ILE A 321 -7.97 6.13 -2.26
C ILE A 321 -7.53 7.26 -3.20
N ASP A 322 -6.28 7.22 -3.64
CA ASP A 322 -5.72 8.16 -4.63
C ASP A 322 -4.55 7.54 -5.40
N THR A 323 -4.03 8.23 -6.39
CA THR A 323 -2.98 7.74 -7.28
C THR A 323 -1.58 8.00 -6.71
N VAL A 324 -0.60 7.18 -7.09
CA VAL A 324 0.83 7.49 -6.90
C VAL A 324 1.36 8.25 -8.12
N CYS A 325 2.33 9.15 -7.92
CA CYS A 325 3.00 9.79 -9.06
C CYS A 325 3.96 8.79 -9.72
N LEU A 326 4.12 8.89 -11.05
CA LEU A 326 5.10 8.11 -11.80
C LEU A 326 6.34 8.94 -12.15
N PRO A 327 7.54 8.32 -12.19
CA PRO A 327 8.77 9.00 -12.54
C PRO A 327 8.84 9.35 -14.02
N GLY A 328 9.61 10.41 -14.31
CA GLY A 328 10.07 10.67 -15.67
C GLY A 328 11.12 9.65 -16.13
N PRO A 329 11.30 9.45 -17.45
CA PRO A 329 12.35 8.59 -17.98
C PRO A 329 13.72 9.06 -17.48
N ARG A 330 14.53 8.12 -16.98
CA ARG A 330 15.89 8.35 -16.43
C ARG A 330 15.95 8.97 -15.03
N THR A 331 14.83 9.08 -14.31
CA THR A 331 14.87 9.46 -12.88
C THR A 331 15.73 8.47 -12.11
N ASN A 332 16.70 8.96 -11.32
CA ASN A 332 17.54 8.14 -10.45
C ASN A 332 17.12 8.31 -8.98
N PHE A 333 16.86 7.18 -8.33
CA PHE A 333 16.45 7.11 -6.93
C PHE A 333 17.56 6.65 -5.98
N ALA A 334 18.74 6.27 -6.48
CA ALA A 334 19.84 5.79 -5.65
C ALA A 334 20.20 6.80 -4.54
N GLY A 335 20.42 6.28 -3.34
CA GLY A 335 20.68 7.05 -2.13
C GLY A 335 19.44 7.63 -1.44
N ARG A 336 18.25 7.56 -2.05
CA ARG A 336 17.00 8.03 -1.41
C ARG A 336 16.45 6.97 -0.47
N ARG A 337 15.90 7.39 0.67
CA ARG A 337 15.05 6.52 1.51
C ARG A 337 13.62 6.54 0.97
N CYS A 338 13.06 5.35 0.81
CA CYS A 338 11.78 5.11 0.19
C CYS A 338 10.97 4.15 1.06
N TYR A 339 9.66 4.08 0.87
CA TYR A 339 8.80 3.15 1.57
C TYR A 339 8.40 2.01 0.64
N VAL A 340 8.43 0.80 1.15
CA VAL A 340 7.71 -0.34 0.59
C VAL A 340 6.56 -0.68 1.54
N THR A 341 5.41 -1.01 0.97
CA THR A 341 4.16 -1.24 1.71
C THR A 341 3.46 -2.48 1.19
N GLY A 342 2.80 -3.24 2.07
CA GLY A 342 2.12 -4.48 1.67
C GLY A 342 1.56 -5.28 2.84
N TRP A 343 0.83 -6.34 2.49
CA TRP A 343 0.23 -7.32 3.42
C TRP A 343 0.99 -8.65 3.41
N GLY A 344 2.22 -8.68 2.89
CA GLY A 344 3.01 -9.90 2.70
C GLY A 344 3.19 -10.76 3.96
N LYS A 345 3.67 -11.98 3.77
CA LYS A 345 3.81 -12.97 4.83
C LYS A 345 4.93 -12.62 5.80
N THR A 346 4.69 -12.86 7.08
CA THR A 346 5.77 -12.84 8.08
C THR A 346 6.77 -13.97 7.84
N LYS A 347 8.06 -13.69 8.07
CA LYS A 347 9.13 -14.71 7.99
C LYS A 347 8.95 -15.87 8.97
N LYS A 348 8.34 -15.62 10.13
CA LYS A 348 8.29 -16.56 11.26
C LYS A 348 7.06 -17.47 11.25
N GLU A 349 5.92 -16.97 10.76
CA GLU A 349 4.64 -17.64 10.94
C GLU A 349 3.98 -18.01 9.59
N GLY A 350 4.42 -17.41 8.48
CA GLY A 350 3.89 -17.72 7.15
C GLY A 350 2.46 -17.24 6.90
N HIS A 351 1.87 -16.54 7.86
CA HIS A 351 0.60 -15.84 7.74
C HIS A 351 0.80 -14.46 7.10
N TYR A 352 -0.16 -14.02 6.30
CA TYR A 352 -0.24 -12.66 5.78
C TYR A 352 -0.49 -11.68 6.93
N HIS A 353 -0.05 -10.44 6.75
CA HIS A 353 -0.40 -9.38 7.70
C HIS A 353 -1.84 -8.94 7.46
N ASP A 354 -2.63 -8.84 8.54
CA ASP A 354 -4.00 -8.36 8.45
C ASP A 354 -4.03 -6.85 8.20
N VAL A 355 -3.22 -6.10 8.95
CA VAL A 355 -3.03 -4.65 8.82
C VAL A 355 -1.87 -4.31 7.89
N LEU A 356 -2.10 -3.37 6.96
CA LEU A 356 -1.10 -2.90 6.00
C LEU A 356 0.18 -2.43 6.71
N LYS A 357 1.32 -3.01 6.31
CA LYS A 357 2.64 -2.67 6.85
C LYS A 357 3.40 -1.70 5.94
N LYS A 358 4.34 -0.97 6.53
CA LYS A 358 5.30 -0.07 5.86
C LYS A 358 6.70 -0.34 6.37
N ILE A 359 7.67 -0.28 5.47
CA ILE A 359 9.10 -0.38 5.80
C ILE A 359 9.83 0.71 5.02
N ASP A 360 10.66 1.48 5.72
CA ASP A 360 11.55 2.45 5.10
C ASP A 360 12.89 1.79 4.74
N LEU A 361 13.32 1.92 3.48
CA LEU A 361 14.53 1.30 2.94
C LEU A 361 15.30 2.29 2.07
N PRO A 362 16.64 2.29 2.09
CA PRO A 362 17.43 3.03 1.12
C PRO A 362 17.41 2.33 -0.25
N VAL A 363 17.23 3.08 -1.33
CA VAL A 363 17.59 2.62 -2.67
C VAL A 363 19.10 2.64 -2.79
N VAL A 364 19.68 1.55 -3.26
CA VAL A 364 21.14 1.36 -3.32
C VAL A 364 21.65 1.46 -4.75
N GLU A 365 22.93 1.81 -4.88
CA GLU A 365 23.60 1.85 -6.18
C GLU A 365 23.62 0.48 -6.86
N GLN A 366 23.43 0.49 -8.18
CA GLN A 366 23.32 -0.74 -8.96
C GLN A 366 24.59 -1.60 -8.89
N ALA A 367 25.76 -0.95 -8.85
CA ALA A 367 27.04 -1.63 -8.69
C ALA A 367 27.17 -2.33 -7.32
N TRP A 368 26.73 -1.68 -6.24
CA TRP A 368 26.72 -2.29 -4.92
C TRP A 368 25.74 -3.45 -4.86
N CYS A 369 24.53 -3.29 -5.42
CA CYS A 369 23.55 -4.36 -5.47
C CYS A 369 24.08 -5.60 -6.20
N GLN A 370 24.70 -5.40 -7.36
CA GLN A 370 25.33 -6.46 -8.14
C GLN A 370 26.37 -7.25 -7.31
N GLU A 371 27.27 -6.55 -6.61
CA GLU A 371 28.30 -7.19 -5.79
C GLU A 371 27.72 -7.88 -4.55
N SER A 372 26.68 -7.30 -3.93
CA SER A 372 25.96 -7.92 -2.83
C SER A 372 25.26 -9.21 -3.27
N LEU A 373 24.56 -9.20 -4.40
CA LEU A 373 23.88 -10.37 -4.95
C LEU A 373 24.87 -11.48 -5.37
N ARG A 374 26.05 -11.12 -5.89
CA ARG A 374 27.11 -12.08 -6.24
C ARG A 374 27.69 -12.86 -5.04
N LYS A 375 27.54 -12.33 -3.82
CA LYS A 375 27.96 -13.00 -2.57
C LYS A 375 26.95 -14.06 -2.10
N THR A 376 25.81 -14.18 -2.77
CA THR A 376 24.76 -15.14 -2.43
C THR A 376 24.85 -16.41 -3.28
N ARG A 377 23.81 -17.26 -3.20
CA ARG A 377 23.63 -18.44 -4.06
C ARG A 377 23.56 -18.13 -5.56
N LEU A 378 23.46 -16.87 -5.99
CA LEU A 378 23.48 -16.49 -7.41
C LEU A 378 24.88 -16.60 -8.05
N SER A 379 25.93 -16.78 -7.26
CA SER A 379 27.33 -16.89 -7.71
C SER A 379 27.93 -15.58 -8.23
N ARG A 380 29.27 -15.54 -8.24
CA ARG A 380 30.10 -14.42 -8.74
C ARG A 380 29.87 -14.07 -10.22
N PHE A 381 29.27 -14.98 -10.99
CA PHE A 381 29.00 -14.79 -12.41
C PHE A 381 27.64 -14.14 -12.69
N PHE A 382 26.84 -13.88 -11.66
CA PHE A 382 25.56 -13.19 -11.80
C PHE A 382 25.74 -11.80 -12.43
N ILE A 383 24.77 -11.42 -13.26
CA ILE A 383 24.69 -10.10 -13.91
C ILE A 383 23.29 -9.54 -13.64
N LEU A 384 23.23 -8.50 -12.80
CA LEU A 384 22.02 -7.74 -12.56
C LEU A 384 21.64 -6.95 -13.82
N HIS A 385 20.39 -7.13 -14.27
CA HIS A 385 19.87 -6.45 -15.45
C HIS A 385 19.62 -4.96 -15.17
N PRO A 386 19.90 -4.04 -16.12
CA PRO A 386 19.72 -2.58 -15.94
C PRO A 386 18.27 -2.11 -15.74
N ASN A 387 17.29 -3.01 -15.93
CA ASN A 387 15.86 -2.72 -15.71
C ASN A 387 15.42 -3.03 -14.27
N PHE A 388 16.36 -3.40 -13.41
CA PHE A 388 16.13 -3.51 -11.98
C PHE A 388 16.79 -2.38 -11.22
N LEU A 389 16.16 -1.99 -10.13
CA LEU A 389 16.77 -1.25 -9.03
C LEU A 389 16.78 -2.13 -7.80
N CYS A 390 17.56 -1.74 -6.78
CA CYS A 390 17.60 -2.46 -5.52
C CYS A 390 17.36 -1.52 -4.35
N ALA A 391 16.74 -2.03 -3.29
CA ALA A 391 16.55 -1.30 -2.05
C ALA A 391 16.74 -2.19 -0.83
N GLY A 392 17.18 -1.61 0.28
CA GLY A 392 17.42 -2.31 1.54
C GLY A 392 18.85 -2.80 1.72
N GLY A 393 19.00 -4.00 2.28
CA GLY A 393 20.28 -4.51 2.79
C GLY A 393 20.55 -4.12 4.25
N GLU A 394 19.57 -3.50 4.91
CA GLU A 394 19.57 -3.27 6.36
C GLU A 394 19.03 -4.52 7.07
N LEU A 395 19.70 -4.95 8.15
CA LEU A 395 19.30 -6.16 8.88
C LEU A 395 17.85 -6.05 9.37
N GLY A 396 17.03 -7.06 9.06
CA GLY A 396 15.65 -7.14 9.53
C GLY A 396 14.63 -6.32 8.73
N LYS A 397 15.06 -5.47 7.79
CA LYS A 397 14.17 -4.63 6.98
C LYS A 397 14.17 -5.07 5.51
N ASP A 398 13.03 -5.55 5.02
CA ASP A 398 12.86 -5.94 3.61
C ASP A 398 11.40 -6.19 3.25
N ALA A 399 11.07 -6.06 1.96
CA ALA A 399 9.87 -6.65 1.40
C ALA A 399 10.03 -8.17 1.34
N CYS A 400 8.96 -8.92 1.60
CA CYS A 400 9.06 -10.35 1.78
C CYS A 400 8.05 -11.12 0.93
N LYS A 401 7.97 -12.45 1.12
CA LYS A 401 7.05 -13.28 0.32
C LYS A 401 5.62 -12.76 0.46
N GLY A 402 4.93 -12.50 -0.65
CA GLY A 402 3.57 -11.95 -0.66
C GLY A 402 3.50 -10.44 -0.89
N ASP A 403 4.62 -9.71 -0.86
CA ASP A 403 4.64 -8.30 -1.27
C ASP A 403 4.86 -8.11 -2.78
N GLY A 404 4.88 -9.19 -3.57
CA GLY A 404 5.08 -9.13 -5.02
C GLY A 404 4.11 -8.14 -5.67
N GLY A 405 4.60 -7.31 -6.59
CA GLY A 405 3.78 -6.29 -7.26
C GLY A 405 3.54 -5.01 -6.46
N SER A 406 3.82 -4.98 -5.15
CA SER A 406 3.69 -3.77 -4.33
C SER A 406 4.65 -2.65 -4.77
N PRO A 407 4.27 -1.38 -4.55
CA PRO A 407 5.10 -0.25 -4.94
C PRO A 407 6.23 0.02 -3.94
N LEU A 408 7.39 0.42 -4.46
CA LEU A 408 8.43 1.14 -3.73
C LEU A 408 8.31 2.62 -4.06
N VAL A 409 7.98 3.45 -3.09
CA VAL A 409 7.68 4.88 -3.27
C VAL A 409 8.70 5.77 -2.57
N CYS A 410 9.22 6.76 -3.30
CA CYS A 410 10.21 7.70 -2.81
C CYS A 410 9.62 9.11 -2.77
N ARG A 411 9.91 9.85 -1.69
CA ARG A 411 9.50 11.25 -1.59
C ARG A 411 10.33 12.11 -2.55
N ASP A 412 9.66 12.90 -3.37
CA ASP A 412 10.30 13.95 -4.18
C ASP A 412 10.55 15.18 -3.29
N PRO A 413 11.80 15.62 -3.12
CA PRO A 413 12.11 16.77 -2.27
C PRO A 413 11.58 18.10 -2.82
N ALA A 414 11.32 18.21 -4.13
CA ALA A 414 10.85 19.44 -4.75
C ALA A 414 9.34 19.63 -4.57
N THR A 415 8.55 18.56 -4.73
CA THR A 415 7.08 18.62 -4.69
C THR A 415 6.50 18.13 -3.37
N ASN A 416 7.29 17.43 -2.54
CA ASN A 416 6.85 16.63 -1.39
C ASN A 416 5.84 15.53 -1.74
N HIS A 417 5.67 15.18 -3.02
CA HIS A 417 4.83 14.06 -3.44
C HIS A 417 5.65 12.77 -3.50
N TYR A 418 4.98 11.64 -3.37
CA TYR A 418 5.58 10.32 -3.48
C TYR A 418 5.51 9.83 -4.92
N VAL A 419 6.66 9.41 -5.42
CA VAL A 419 6.86 8.88 -6.77
C VAL A 419 7.23 7.41 -6.68
N GLN A 420 6.58 6.56 -7.47
CA GLN A 420 6.87 5.14 -7.48
C GLN A 420 8.18 4.86 -8.22
N ALA A 421 9.22 4.52 -7.47
CA ALA A 421 10.52 4.17 -8.02
C ALA A 421 10.55 2.74 -8.56
N GLY A 422 9.91 1.80 -7.84
CA GLY A 422 10.03 0.38 -8.12
C GLY A 422 8.75 -0.41 -7.91
N ILE A 423 8.77 -1.65 -8.38
CA ILE A 423 7.77 -2.69 -8.12
C ILE A 423 8.48 -3.89 -7.48
N VAL A 424 8.00 -4.40 -6.35
CA VAL A 424 8.58 -5.59 -5.71
C VAL A 424 8.54 -6.75 -6.70
N SER A 425 9.74 -7.29 -7.05
CA SER A 425 9.88 -8.32 -8.09
C SER A 425 10.41 -9.63 -7.50
N TRP A 426 11.64 -9.64 -6.96
CA TRP A 426 12.24 -10.83 -6.38
C TRP A 426 13.35 -10.49 -5.37
N GLY A 427 13.78 -11.48 -4.59
CA GLY A 427 14.83 -11.31 -3.57
C GLY A 427 15.49 -12.62 -3.17
N ILE A 428 16.51 -12.51 -2.32
CA ILE A 428 17.23 -13.66 -1.75
C ILE A 428 17.12 -13.58 -0.24
N GLY A 429 16.37 -14.53 0.31
CA GLY A 429 15.93 -14.39 1.70
C GLY A 429 14.98 -13.20 1.83
N CYS A 430 14.77 -12.79 3.07
CA CYS A 430 14.16 -11.51 3.36
C CYS A 430 14.96 -10.87 4.49
N GLY A 431 15.28 -9.59 4.40
CA GLY A 431 15.89 -8.76 5.45
C GLY A 431 17.20 -9.31 5.98
N GLU A 432 17.98 -9.94 5.11
CA GLU A 432 19.35 -10.35 5.37
C GLU A 432 20.26 -9.13 5.31
N GLN A 433 21.21 -9.05 6.24
CA GLN A 433 22.14 -7.93 6.26
C GLN A 433 23.00 -7.92 5.00
N ASN A 434 23.15 -6.75 4.38
CA ASN A 434 23.88 -6.49 3.14
C ASN A 434 23.30 -7.15 1.88
N ILE A 435 22.13 -7.78 1.93
CA ILE A 435 21.46 -8.32 0.75
C ILE A 435 20.19 -7.49 0.48
N PRO A 436 20.17 -6.65 -0.56
CA PRO A 436 18.98 -5.86 -0.89
C PRO A 436 17.92 -6.70 -1.62
N GLY A 437 16.67 -6.26 -1.53
CA GLY A 437 15.59 -6.72 -2.39
C GLY A 437 15.73 -6.14 -3.81
N VAL A 438 15.21 -6.85 -4.82
CA VAL A 438 15.28 -6.44 -6.23
C VAL A 438 13.88 -6.06 -6.73
N TYR A 439 13.82 -4.89 -7.35
CA TYR A 439 12.58 -4.25 -7.78
C TYR A 439 12.67 -3.96 -9.27
N ALA A 440 11.57 -4.12 -10.00
CA ALA A 440 11.47 -3.66 -11.38
C ALA A 440 11.50 -2.13 -11.39
N ASP A 441 12.45 -1.53 -12.11
CA ASP A 441 12.68 -0.08 -12.14
C ASP A 441 11.63 0.65 -13.00
N VAL A 442 10.70 1.34 -12.33
CA VAL A 442 9.58 2.04 -12.97
C VAL A 442 10.08 3.18 -13.88
N ALA A 443 11.22 3.80 -13.58
CA ALA A 443 11.80 4.84 -14.43
C ALA A 443 12.27 4.30 -15.81
N LYS A 444 12.56 3.00 -15.90
CA LYS A 444 12.91 2.31 -17.16
C LYS A 444 11.67 1.94 -17.97
N ALA A 445 10.56 1.69 -17.31
CA ALA A 445 9.28 1.34 -17.93
C ALA A 445 8.36 2.54 -18.17
N SER A 446 8.72 3.77 -17.76
CA SER A 446 7.81 4.93 -17.80
C SER A 446 7.24 5.20 -19.20
N ALA A 447 8.07 5.06 -20.25
CA ALA A 447 7.62 5.24 -21.63
C ALA A 447 6.58 4.18 -22.04
N TRP A 448 6.78 2.92 -21.66
CA TRP A 448 5.86 1.83 -21.91
C TRP A 448 4.55 2.00 -21.14
N ILE A 449 4.61 2.31 -19.84
CA ILE A 449 3.43 2.57 -19.01
C ILE A 449 2.60 3.71 -19.62
N ASN A 450 3.28 4.79 -20.02
CA ASN A 450 2.65 5.92 -20.67
C ASN A 450 1.90 5.53 -21.95
N GLU A 451 2.53 4.71 -22.80
CA GLU A 451 1.93 4.22 -24.04
C GLU A 451 0.68 3.39 -23.77
N VAL A 452 0.76 2.44 -22.83
CA VAL A 452 -0.37 1.58 -22.45
C VAL A 452 -1.57 2.42 -21.98
N VAL A 453 -1.34 3.34 -21.05
CA VAL A 453 -2.39 4.19 -20.47
C VAL A 453 -2.95 5.14 -21.53
N SER A 454 -2.09 5.86 -22.26
CA SER A 454 -2.53 6.85 -23.25
C SER A 454 -3.34 6.20 -24.38
N LYS A 455 -2.91 5.02 -24.85
CA LYS A 455 -3.62 4.27 -25.89
C LYS A 455 -4.96 3.74 -25.40
N HIS A 456 -5.05 3.28 -24.17
CA HIS A 456 -6.29 2.72 -23.63
C HIS A 456 -7.36 3.79 -23.41
N PHE A 457 -7.00 4.94 -22.83
CA PHE A 457 -7.91 6.04 -22.54
C PHE A 457 -7.99 7.11 -23.64
N ALA A 458 -7.42 6.83 -24.82
CA ALA A 458 -7.44 7.70 -25.99
C ALA A 458 -6.92 9.13 -25.73
N TYR A 459 -5.88 9.28 -24.90
CA TYR A 459 -5.33 10.59 -24.60
C TYR A 459 -4.58 11.18 -25.80
N PRO A 460 -4.88 12.43 -26.22
CA PRO A 460 -4.29 13.05 -27.40
C PRO A 460 -2.81 13.41 -27.24
N ARG A 461 -2.30 13.42 -26.00
CA ARG A 461 -0.87 13.55 -25.66
C ARG A 461 -0.46 12.43 -24.73
N ARG A 462 0.85 12.19 -24.66
CA ARG A 462 1.48 11.32 -23.67
C ARG A 462 1.05 11.79 -22.27
N TYR A 463 0.35 10.92 -21.54
CA TYR A 463 -0.17 11.16 -20.19
C TYR A 463 0.90 11.75 -19.25
N TRP A 464 2.16 11.32 -19.41
CA TRP A 464 3.34 11.88 -18.77
C TRP A 464 4.22 12.61 -19.81
N SER A 465 3.97 13.89 -20.06
CA SER A 465 4.92 14.79 -20.73
C SER A 465 5.24 15.97 -19.82
N GLU A 466 6.35 16.67 -20.06
CA GLU A 466 6.73 17.89 -19.31
C GLU A 466 5.67 19.01 -19.39
N GLU A 467 4.68 18.85 -20.28
CA GLU A 467 3.45 19.64 -20.40
C GLU A 467 2.22 18.80 -19.97
N ALA A 468 2.32 18.07 -18.86
CA ALA A 468 1.24 17.22 -18.35
C ALA A 468 -0.06 18.03 -18.25
N PRO A 469 -1.22 17.46 -18.65
CA PRO A 469 -2.47 18.17 -18.57
C PRO A 469 -2.73 18.55 -17.11
N ASP A 470 -3.18 19.78 -16.94
CA ASP A 470 -3.83 20.27 -15.73
C ASP A 470 -4.61 19.14 -15.05
N PRO A 471 -4.37 18.84 -13.75
CA PRO A 471 -5.16 17.86 -13.02
C PRO A 471 -6.67 18.16 -13.06
N GLU A 472 -7.08 19.40 -13.37
CA GLU A 472 -8.49 19.75 -13.57
C GLU A 472 -9.09 19.25 -14.90
N ARG A 473 -8.28 18.79 -15.85
CA ARG A 473 -8.77 18.38 -17.19
C ARG A 473 -9.25 16.93 -17.28
N PHE A 474 -9.23 16.20 -16.17
CA PHE A 474 -9.66 14.81 -16.06
C PHE A 474 -10.98 14.64 -15.27
N TYR A 475 -11.75 15.72 -15.09
CA TYR A 475 -13.11 15.71 -14.53
C TYR A 475 -14.17 16.03 -15.57
#